data_AF-A0A258B727-F1
#
_entry.id   AF-A0A258B727-F1
#
_cell.length_a   1.000
_cell.length_b   1.000
_cell.length_c   1.000
_cell.angle_alpha   90.00
_cell.angle_beta   90.00
_cell.angle_gamma   90.00
#
_symmetry.space_group_name_H-M   'P 1'
#
loop_
_entity.id
_entity.type
_entity.pdbx_description
1 polymer ?
#
loop_
_entity_poly.entity_id
_entity_poly.type
_entity_poly.pdbx_seq_one_letter_code
_entity_poly.pdbx_strand_id
1 'polypeptide(L)'
;MFDSVRKHRRLLQFALLLFIVPSFALFGISSYSEFMDKETDLVKVNGNPITLQEVDMAAKRQAERVGGNAQIAQSLPFRQAILNELLQQRILGFAVNDLRLQVSKKELVSSLQKIPQIRALYREDGTFDDARFKQLLANNGMNEEQFYAGQSFELKIAQLVNSVARTELANPKLAGIVSSLYETERQVQALQFNAKDYSSKVNPSPDEL
;
A
#
# COMPACT_ATOMS: atom_id res chain seq x y z
N MET A 1 -24.23 52.70 -25.80
CA MET A 1 -24.44 51.25 -25.98
C MET A 1 -24.45 50.46 -24.66
N PHE A 2 -23.82 50.94 -23.57
CA PHE A 2 -23.86 50.29 -22.25
C PHE A 2 -25.03 50.73 -21.33
N ASP A 3 -25.86 51.71 -21.72
CA ASP A 3 -26.97 52.21 -20.90
C ASP A 3 -28.17 51.27 -20.81
N SER A 4 -28.44 50.46 -21.85
CA SER A 4 -29.53 49.47 -21.82
C SER A 4 -29.29 48.37 -20.79
N VAL A 5 -28.02 48.03 -20.53
CA VAL A 5 -27.60 47.03 -19.52
C VAL A 5 -27.81 47.56 -18.10
N ARG A 6 -27.54 48.86 -17.87
CA ARG A 6 -27.73 49.49 -16.55
C ARG A 6 -29.22 49.71 -16.24
N LYS A 7 -30.02 50.10 -17.23
CA LYS A 7 -31.46 50.38 -17.06
C LYS A 7 -32.29 49.13 -16.73
N HIS A 8 -31.92 47.97 -17.29
CA HIS A 8 -32.63 46.70 -17.06
C HIS A 8 -31.84 45.69 -16.22
N ARG A 9 -30.96 46.18 -15.33
CA ARG A 9 -30.10 45.33 -14.49
C ARG A 9 -30.86 44.22 -13.78
N ARG A 10 -32.06 44.50 -13.25
CA ARG A 10 -32.92 43.50 -12.57
C ARG A 10 -33.47 42.44 -13.53
N LEU A 11 -33.81 42.83 -14.75
CA LEU A 11 -34.35 41.92 -15.77
C LEU A 11 -33.24 41.00 -16.31
N LEU A 12 -32.05 41.56 -16.53
CA LEU A 12 -30.84 40.80 -16.86
C LEU A 12 -30.44 39.85 -15.73
N GLN A 13 -30.52 40.29 -14.46
CA GLN A 13 -30.28 39.42 -13.31
C GLN A 13 -31.28 38.26 -13.25
N PHE A 14 -32.56 38.51 -13.51
CA PHE A 14 -33.57 37.47 -13.59
C PHE A 14 -33.34 36.50 -14.74
N ALA A 15 -33.02 37.00 -15.94
CA ALA A 15 -32.72 36.15 -17.10
C ALA A 15 -31.46 35.30 -16.86
N LEU A 16 -30.44 35.88 -16.23
CA LEU A 16 -29.20 35.18 -15.89
C LEU A 16 -29.45 34.11 -14.82
N LEU A 17 -30.23 34.41 -13.79
CA LEU A 17 -30.64 33.46 -12.75
C LEU A 17 -31.49 32.33 -13.34
N LEU A 18 -32.41 32.65 -14.26
CA LEU A 18 -33.22 31.68 -14.99
C LEU A 18 -32.38 30.75 -15.87
N PHE A 19 -31.21 31.17 -16.34
CA PHE A 19 -30.30 30.30 -17.09
C PHE A 19 -29.39 29.47 -16.17
N ILE A 20 -28.90 30.06 -15.08
CA ILE A 20 -27.96 29.40 -14.16
C ILE A 20 -28.67 28.31 -13.35
N VAL A 21 -29.83 28.61 -12.76
CA VAL A 21 -30.51 27.69 -11.83
C VAL A 21 -30.90 26.35 -12.49
N PRO A 22 -31.50 26.31 -13.70
CA PRO A 22 -31.80 25.06 -14.37
C PRO A 22 -30.54 24.31 -14.80
N SER A 23 -29.48 25.01 -15.19
CA SER A 23 -28.21 24.38 -15.54
C SER A 23 -27.62 23.63 -14.33
N PHE A 24 -27.63 24.24 -13.14
CA PHE A 24 -27.18 23.56 -11.92
C PHE A 24 -28.12 22.44 -11.47
N ALA A 25 -29.44 22.57 -11.68
CA ALA A 25 -30.42 21.55 -11.33
C ALA A 25 -30.38 20.32 -12.27
N LEU A 26 -30.09 20.52 -13.56
CA LEU A 26 -30.05 19.45 -14.57
C LEU A 26 -28.69 18.75 -14.62
N PHE A 27 -27.57 19.48 -14.45
CA PHE A 27 -26.22 18.92 -14.56
C PHE A 27 -25.60 18.55 -13.20
N GLY A 28 -26.05 19.16 -12.09
CA GLY A 28 -25.56 18.89 -10.75
C GLY A 28 -24.13 19.38 -10.50
N ILE A 29 -23.78 19.59 -9.23
CA ILE A 29 -22.42 19.97 -8.80
C ILE A 29 -21.43 18.79 -9.00
N SER A 30 -21.93 17.56 -8.97
CA SER A 30 -21.18 16.31 -9.14
C SER A 30 -20.57 16.12 -10.53
N SER A 31 -21.15 16.71 -11.58
CA SER A 31 -20.57 16.66 -12.93
C SER A 31 -19.26 17.44 -13.05
N TYR A 32 -19.09 18.51 -12.27
CA TYR A 32 -17.88 19.33 -12.31
C TYR A 32 -16.71 18.68 -11.56
N SER A 33 -17.00 17.98 -10.46
CA SER A 33 -15.99 17.21 -9.70
C SER A 33 -15.45 16.03 -10.49
N GLU A 34 -16.29 15.28 -11.21
CA GLU A 34 -15.83 14.15 -12.04
C GLU A 34 -14.97 14.58 -13.24
N PHE A 35 -15.12 15.81 -13.72
CA PHE A 35 -14.31 16.34 -14.83
C PHE A 35 -12.96 16.88 -14.35
N MET A 36 -12.89 17.47 -13.15
CA MET A 36 -11.64 17.92 -12.51
C MET A 36 -10.82 16.75 -11.95
N ASP A 37 -11.46 15.72 -11.38
CA ASP A 37 -10.75 14.55 -10.84
C ASP A 37 -9.97 13.81 -11.94
N LYS A 38 -10.55 13.70 -13.16
CA LYS A 38 -9.89 13.05 -14.32
C LYS A 38 -8.56 13.69 -14.72
N GLU A 39 -8.37 14.98 -14.48
CA GLU A 39 -7.12 15.70 -14.84
C GLU A 39 -5.97 15.38 -13.87
N THR A 40 -6.28 14.83 -12.69
CA THR A 40 -5.30 14.49 -11.64
C THR A 40 -5.04 12.99 -11.48
N ASP A 41 -5.69 12.16 -12.30
CA ASP A 41 -5.56 10.70 -12.30
C ASP A 41 -4.17 10.28 -12.80
N LEU A 42 -3.39 9.59 -11.96
CA LEU A 42 -2.11 9.03 -12.37
C LEU A 42 -2.27 7.63 -12.96
N VAL A 43 -3.05 6.77 -12.29
CA VAL A 43 -3.29 5.37 -12.68
C VAL A 43 -4.72 4.98 -12.28
N LYS A 44 -5.35 4.03 -13.00
CA LYS A 44 -6.66 3.47 -12.66
C LYS A 44 -6.57 1.96 -12.43
N VAL A 45 -7.18 1.48 -11.36
CA VAL A 45 -7.34 0.05 -11.07
C VAL A 45 -8.82 -0.29 -11.05
N ASN A 46 -9.28 -1.06 -12.02
CA ASN A 46 -10.68 -1.44 -12.17
C ASN A 46 -11.65 -0.24 -12.08
N GLY A 47 -11.34 0.85 -12.80
CA GLY A 47 -12.16 2.07 -12.80
C GLY A 47 -11.95 3.01 -11.60
N ASN A 48 -11.26 2.59 -10.54
CA ASN A 48 -10.93 3.46 -9.40
C ASN A 48 -9.57 4.15 -9.63
N PRO A 49 -9.52 5.49 -9.74
CA PRO A 49 -8.26 6.21 -9.94
C PRO A 49 -7.41 6.26 -8.68
N ILE A 50 -6.10 6.39 -8.86
CA ILE A 50 -5.13 6.87 -7.86
C ILE A 50 -4.69 8.24 -8.35
N THR A 51 -5.02 9.28 -7.58
CA THR A 51 -4.78 10.67 -7.98
C THR A 51 -3.42 11.16 -7.48
N LEU A 52 -2.92 12.23 -8.10
CA LEU A 52 -1.70 12.91 -7.64
C LEU A 52 -1.80 13.36 -6.18
N GLN A 53 -2.97 13.89 -5.79
CA GLN A 53 -3.22 14.32 -4.41
C GLN A 53 -3.17 13.16 -3.41
N GLU A 54 -3.70 11.98 -3.78
CA GLU A 54 -3.63 10.77 -2.95
C GLU A 54 -2.17 10.35 -2.69
N VAL A 55 -1.35 10.35 -3.75
CA VAL A 55 0.09 10.03 -3.66
C VAL A 55 0.82 11.05 -2.81
N ASP A 56 0.61 12.35 -3.02
CA ASP A 56 1.30 13.41 -2.27
C ASP A 56 0.93 13.37 -0.78
N MET A 57 -0.35 13.14 -0.45
CA MET A 57 -0.79 12.97 0.93
C MET A 57 -0.21 11.71 1.58
N ALA A 58 -0.18 10.59 0.85
CA ALA A 58 0.41 9.34 1.34
C ALA A 58 1.93 9.47 1.55
N ALA A 59 2.63 10.14 0.64
CA ALA A 59 4.06 10.42 0.75
C ALA A 59 4.35 11.29 1.98
N LYS A 60 3.59 12.35 2.20
CA LYS A 60 3.74 13.20 3.39
C LYS A 60 3.59 12.40 4.68
N ARG A 61 2.52 11.60 4.80
CA ARG A 61 2.30 10.72 5.98
C ARG A 61 3.41 9.70 6.17
N GLN A 62 3.90 9.10 5.08
CA GLN A 62 4.98 8.11 5.16
C GLN A 62 6.30 8.76 5.60
N ALA A 63 6.62 9.93 5.07
CA ALA A 63 7.81 10.68 5.48
C ALA A 63 7.75 11.08 6.97
N GLU A 64 6.60 11.54 7.46
CA GLU A 64 6.38 11.86 8.88
C GLU A 64 6.60 10.63 9.78
N ARG A 65 6.12 9.45 9.37
CA ARG A 65 6.29 8.19 10.13
C ARG A 65 7.74 7.73 10.24
N VAL A 66 8.57 7.96 9.21
CA VAL A 66 9.98 7.55 9.22
C VAL A 66 10.92 8.62 9.80
N GLY A 67 10.37 9.71 10.34
CA GLY A 67 11.17 10.85 10.82
C GLY A 67 11.92 11.59 9.70
N GLY A 68 11.46 11.44 8.45
CA GLY A 68 12.05 12.07 7.29
C GLY A 68 11.71 13.56 7.20
N ASN A 69 12.56 14.32 6.51
CA ASN A 69 12.27 15.71 6.19
C ASN A 69 11.19 15.82 5.11
N ALA A 70 10.47 16.96 5.06
CA ALA A 70 9.45 17.21 4.03
C ALA A 70 9.98 17.14 2.59
N GLN A 71 11.30 17.23 2.42
CA GLN A 71 11.98 17.19 1.13
C GLN A 71 12.03 15.77 0.55
N ILE A 72 12.17 14.73 1.39
CA ILE A 72 12.05 13.33 0.96
C ILE A 72 10.65 13.06 0.40
N ALA A 73 9.60 13.58 1.05
CA ALA A 73 8.22 13.41 0.60
C ALA A 73 7.96 13.96 -0.82
N GLN A 74 8.71 14.99 -1.23
CA GLN A 74 8.59 15.62 -2.54
C GLN A 74 9.47 14.96 -3.62
N SER A 75 10.44 14.13 -3.20
CA SER A 75 11.35 13.47 -4.13
C SER A 75 10.61 12.52 -5.06
N LEU A 76 11.01 12.51 -6.33
CA LEU A 76 10.38 11.66 -7.36
C LEU A 76 10.51 10.16 -7.03
N PRO A 77 11.68 9.62 -6.63
CA PRO A 77 11.81 8.20 -6.30
C PRO A 77 10.90 7.79 -5.15
N PHE A 78 10.73 8.65 -4.14
CA PHE A 78 9.86 8.36 -3.00
C PHE A 78 8.39 8.37 -3.40
N ARG A 79 7.93 9.40 -4.14
CA ARG A 79 6.54 9.43 -4.63
C ARG A 79 6.22 8.27 -5.57
N GLN A 80 7.19 7.81 -6.38
CA GLN A 80 7.02 6.60 -7.19
C GLN A 80 6.88 5.34 -6.33
N ALA A 81 7.69 5.19 -5.27
CA ALA A 81 7.54 4.08 -4.34
C ALA A 81 6.16 4.09 -3.66
N ILE A 82 5.67 5.25 -3.25
CA ILE A 82 4.34 5.42 -2.65
C ILE A 82 3.23 5.12 -3.66
N LEU A 83 3.35 5.59 -4.90
CA LEU A 83 2.40 5.25 -5.98
C LEU A 83 2.34 3.74 -6.19
N ASN A 84 3.49 3.07 -6.24
CA ASN A 84 3.55 1.61 -6.39
C ASN A 84 2.90 0.89 -5.19
N GLU A 85 3.10 1.37 -3.97
CA GLU A 85 2.44 0.84 -2.77
C GLU A 85 0.92 0.99 -2.85
N LEU A 86 0.42 2.18 -3.20
CA LEU A 86 -1.01 2.45 -3.37
C LEU A 86 -1.61 1.59 -4.49
N LEU A 87 -0.87 1.42 -5.59
CA LEU A 87 -1.26 0.57 -6.70
C LEU A 87 -1.42 -0.89 -6.26
N GLN A 88 -0.44 -1.43 -5.54
CA GLN A 88 -0.50 -2.78 -5.00
C GLN A 88 -1.66 -2.95 -4.02
N GLN A 89 -1.87 -2.00 -3.11
CA GLN A 89 -3.00 -2.03 -2.18
C GLN A 89 -4.35 -2.05 -2.91
N ARG A 90 -4.51 -1.23 -3.96
CA ARG A 90 -5.74 -1.17 -4.76
C ARG A 90 -5.97 -2.46 -5.56
N ILE A 91 -4.91 -3.05 -6.13
CA ILE A 91 -4.97 -4.34 -6.84
C ILE A 91 -5.36 -5.48 -5.88
N LEU A 92 -4.72 -5.55 -4.71
CA LEU A 92 -5.05 -6.57 -3.70
C LEU A 92 -6.48 -6.41 -3.20
N GLY A 93 -6.91 -5.17 -2.95
CA GLY A 93 -8.29 -4.89 -2.56
C GLY A 93 -9.31 -5.28 -3.62
N PHE A 94 -9.00 -5.02 -4.90
CA PHE A 94 -9.82 -5.49 -6.01
C PHE A 94 -9.90 -7.03 -6.02
N ALA A 95 -8.77 -7.73 -5.96
CA ALA A 95 -8.73 -9.19 -6.00
C ALA A 95 -9.49 -9.84 -4.82
N VAL A 96 -9.34 -9.29 -3.61
CA VAL A 96 -10.07 -9.74 -2.41
C VAL A 96 -11.58 -9.63 -2.60
N ASN A 97 -12.04 -8.52 -3.21
CA ASN A 97 -13.46 -8.28 -3.45
C ASN A 97 -14.00 -9.15 -4.60
N ASP A 98 -13.24 -9.27 -5.69
CA ASP A 98 -13.59 -10.08 -6.86
C ASP A 98 -13.75 -11.57 -6.50
N LEU A 99 -12.80 -12.09 -5.71
CA LEU A 99 -12.83 -13.47 -5.19
C LEU A 99 -13.81 -13.66 -4.01
N ARG A 100 -14.51 -12.60 -3.59
CA ARG A 100 -15.49 -12.60 -2.49
C ARG A 100 -14.94 -13.22 -1.20
N LEU A 101 -13.67 -12.95 -0.88
CA LEU A 101 -13.04 -13.53 0.30
C LEU A 101 -13.73 -13.04 1.58
N GLN A 102 -13.99 -13.98 2.49
CA GLN A 102 -14.63 -13.74 3.77
C GLN A 102 -13.76 -14.24 4.91
N VAL A 103 -13.82 -13.54 6.04
CA VAL A 103 -13.10 -13.90 7.27
C VAL A 103 -14.14 -14.24 8.32
N SER A 104 -13.98 -15.41 8.94
CA SER A 104 -14.88 -15.81 10.02
C SER A 104 -14.64 -14.97 11.28
N LYS A 105 -15.69 -14.77 12.09
CA LYS A 105 -15.57 -14.08 13.38
C LYS A 105 -14.50 -14.73 14.28
N LYS A 106 -14.40 -16.06 14.25
CA LYS A 106 -13.40 -16.80 15.03
C LYS A 106 -11.97 -16.45 14.60
N GLU A 107 -11.73 -16.37 13.29
CA GLU A 107 -10.42 -16.02 12.74
C GLU A 107 -10.04 -14.58 13.08
N LEU A 108 -11.01 -13.66 13.00
CA LEU A 108 -10.82 -12.27 13.40
C LEU A 108 -10.41 -12.18 14.88
N VAL A 109 -11.16 -12.81 15.78
CA VAL A 109 -10.85 -12.83 17.22
C VAL A 109 -9.47 -13.44 17.49
N SER A 110 -9.15 -14.56 16.84
CA SER A 110 -7.83 -15.20 16.93
C SER A 110 -6.70 -14.26 16.50
N SER A 111 -6.91 -13.49 15.42
CA SER A 111 -5.96 -12.48 14.97
C SER A 111 -5.74 -11.39 16.02
N LEU A 112 -6.82 -10.87 16.60
CA LEU A 112 -6.75 -9.82 17.62
C LEU A 112 -5.99 -10.26 18.88
N GLN A 113 -6.13 -11.53 19.28
CA GLN A 113 -5.40 -12.09 20.41
C GLN A 113 -3.89 -12.20 20.19
N LYS A 114 -3.42 -12.16 18.93
CA LYS A 114 -1.99 -12.12 18.59
C LYS A 114 -1.38 -10.73 18.81
N ILE A 115 -2.20 -9.68 18.87
CA ILE A 115 -1.74 -8.30 19.09
C ILE A 115 -1.51 -8.11 20.60
N PRO A 116 -0.26 -7.89 21.07
CA PRO A 116 0.04 -7.84 22.50
C PRO A 116 -0.75 -6.77 23.26
N GLN A 117 -0.97 -5.62 22.63
CA GLN A 117 -1.71 -4.50 23.20
C GLN A 117 -3.19 -4.83 23.43
N ILE A 118 -3.82 -5.59 22.51
CA ILE A 118 -5.21 -6.03 22.64
C ILE A 118 -5.30 -7.21 23.60
N ARG A 119 -4.33 -8.12 23.56
CA ARG A 119 -4.25 -9.23 24.52
C ARG A 119 -4.17 -8.73 25.96
N ALA A 120 -3.48 -7.62 26.21
CA ALA A 120 -3.42 -6.98 27.53
C ALA A 120 -4.74 -6.36 28.03
N LEU A 121 -5.78 -6.31 27.17
CA LEU A 121 -7.13 -5.87 27.55
C LEU A 121 -8.00 -7.03 28.05
N TYR A 122 -7.53 -8.27 27.93
CA TYR A 122 -8.15 -9.40 28.61
C TYR A 122 -7.71 -9.40 30.07
N ARG A 123 -8.68 -9.42 30.97
CA ARG A 123 -8.46 -9.53 32.41
C ARG A 123 -8.10 -10.97 32.79
N GLU A 124 -7.59 -11.14 34.01
CA GLU A 124 -7.23 -12.47 34.55
C GLU A 124 -8.44 -13.42 34.64
N ASP A 125 -9.66 -12.88 34.74
CA ASP A 125 -10.92 -13.61 34.71
C ASP A 125 -11.39 -14.04 33.30
N GLY A 126 -10.63 -13.68 32.25
CA GLY A 126 -10.94 -13.96 30.85
C GLY A 126 -11.92 -12.98 30.19
N THR A 127 -12.40 -11.96 30.90
CA THR A 127 -13.28 -10.93 30.34
C THR A 127 -12.49 -9.88 29.55
N PHE A 128 -13.10 -9.30 28.51
CA PHE A 128 -12.48 -8.27 27.68
C PHE A 128 -12.88 -6.86 28.16
N ASP A 129 -11.92 -5.95 28.27
CA ASP A 129 -12.14 -4.55 28.62
C ASP A 129 -12.49 -3.70 27.38
N ASP A 130 -13.78 -3.69 27.01
CA ASP A 130 -14.33 -2.93 25.88
C ASP A 130 -14.13 -1.41 26.02
N ALA A 131 -14.27 -0.88 27.24
CA ALA A 131 -14.10 0.56 27.48
C ALA A 131 -12.66 1.00 27.22
N ARG A 132 -11.69 0.23 27.72
CA ARG A 132 -10.26 0.49 27.50
C ARG A 132 -9.86 0.25 26.04
N PHE A 133 -10.50 -0.70 25.36
CA PHE A 133 -10.32 -0.92 23.93
C PHE A 133 -10.76 0.31 23.11
N LYS A 134 -11.96 0.83 23.36
CA LYS A 134 -12.47 2.05 22.70
C LYS A 134 -11.56 3.25 22.95
N GLN A 135 -11.07 3.41 24.18
CA GLN A 135 -10.10 4.46 24.51
C GLN A 135 -8.78 4.29 23.73
N LEU A 136 -8.27 3.06 23.62
CA LEU A 136 -7.06 2.77 22.84
C LEU A 136 -7.24 3.14 21.37
N LEU A 137 -8.38 2.80 20.77
CA LEU A 137 -8.67 3.14 19.37
C LEU A 137 -8.85 4.65 19.19
N ALA A 138 -9.58 5.31 20.08
CA ALA A 138 -9.80 6.75 20.04
C ALA A 138 -8.49 7.54 20.14
N ASN A 139 -7.54 7.08 20.95
CA ASN A 139 -6.19 7.66 21.04
C ASN A 139 -5.42 7.58 19.72
N ASN A 140 -5.78 6.65 18.83
CA ASN A 140 -5.22 6.51 17.49
C ASN A 140 -6.12 7.12 16.40
N GLY A 141 -7.16 7.87 16.78
CA GLY A 141 -8.08 8.49 15.83
C GLY A 141 -8.96 7.50 15.06
N MET A 142 -9.14 6.28 15.59
CA MET A 142 -9.94 5.22 14.96
C MET A 142 -11.15 4.86 15.84
N ASN A 143 -12.20 4.36 15.20
CA ASN A 143 -13.30 3.68 15.89
C ASN A 143 -13.24 2.15 15.69
N GLU A 144 -14.09 1.42 16.39
CA GLU A 144 -14.12 -0.06 16.33
C GLU A 144 -14.46 -0.60 14.96
N GLU A 145 -15.43 -0.01 14.27
CA GLU A 145 -15.86 -0.45 12.96
C GLU A 145 -14.73 -0.34 11.93
N GLN A 146 -14.03 0.79 11.91
CA GLN A 146 -12.86 1.03 11.07
C GLN A 146 -11.74 0.04 11.39
N PHE A 147 -11.48 -0.18 12.67
CA PHE A 147 -10.45 -1.12 13.12
C PHE A 147 -10.77 -2.56 12.68
N TYR A 148 -12.00 -3.04 12.91
CA TYR A 148 -12.40 -4.38 12.50
C TYR A 148 -12.46 -4.54 10.98
N ALA A 149 -12.91 -3.52 10.24
CA ALA A 149 -12.89 -3.52 8.78
C ALA A 149 -11.46 -3.62 8.25
N GLY A 150 -10.53 -2.83 8.80
CA GLY A 150 -9.11 -2.89 8.46
C GLY A 150 -8.50 -4.26 8.77
N GLN A 151 -8.71 -4.77 9.98
CA GLN A 151 -8.19 -6.08 10.38
C GLN A 151 -8.76 -7.22 9.51
N SER A 152 -10.06 -7.17 9.21
CA SER A 152 -10.68 -8.15 8.32
C SER A 152 -10.10 -8.06 6.91
N PHE A 153 -9.85 -6.87 6.40
CA PHE A 153 -9.26 -6.66 5.08
C PHE A 153 -7.84 -7.23 4.99
N GLU A 154 -7.00 -6.96 6.00
CA GLU A 154 -5.64 -7.54 6.08
C GLU A 154 -5.67 -9.07 6.09
N LEU A 155 -6.59 -9.68 6.85
CA LEU A 155 -6.73 -11.13 6.90
C LEU A 155 -7.12 -11.72 5.53
N LYS A 156 -7.99 -11.03 4.77
CA LYS A 156 -8.33 -11.45 3.41
C LYS A 156 -7.13 -11.37 2.47
N ILE A 157 -6.34 -10.29 2.55
CA ILE A 157 -5.10 -10.16 1.76
C ILE A 157 -4.13 -11.29 2.13
N ALA A 158 -3.91 -11.53 3.41
CA ALA A 158 -3.03 -12.60 3.87
C ALA A 158 -3.50 -13.97 3.37
N GLN A 159 -4.81 -14.24 3.39
CA GLN A 159 -5.37 -15.47 2.82
C GLN A 159 -5.11 -15.58 1.32
N LEU A 160 -5.29 -14.49 0.56
CA LEU A 160 -5.02 -14.45 -0.88
C LEU A 160 -3.54 -14.75 -1.18
N VAL A 161 -2.64 -14.01 -0.54
CA VAL A 161 -1.18 -14.15 -0.74
C VAL A 161 -0.74 -15.56 -0.36
N ASN A 162 -1.19 -16.09 0.78
CA ASN A 162 -0.86 -17.46 1.19
C ASN A 162 -1.41 -18.53 0.24
N SER A 163 -2.57 -18.28 -0.40
CA SER A 163 -3.13 -19.22 -1.36
C SER A 163 -2.30 -19.23 -2.65
N VAL A 164 -1.89 -18.06 -3.13
CA VAL A 164 -0.99 -17.95 -4.30
C VAL A 164 0.38 -18.53 -4.00
N ALA A 165 0.99 -18.20 -2.86
CA ALA A 165 2.30 -18.73 -2.47
C ALA A 165 2.33 -20.27 -2.34
N ARG A 166 1.20 -20.90 -2.00
CA ARG A 166 1.09 -22.36 -1.93
C ARG A 166 0.87 -23.03 -3.29
N THR A 167 0.77 -22.27 -4.38
CA THR A 167 0.68 -22.85 -5.73
C THR A 167 2.03 -23.30 -6.28
N GLU A 168 3.11 -23.17 -5.50
CA GLU A 168 4.41 -23.72 -5.84
C GLU A 168 4.37 -25.24 -5.89
N LEU A 169 4.33 -25.79 -7.11
CA LEU A 169 4.58 -27.21 -7.35
C LEU A 169 6.07 -27.47 -7.11
N ALA A 170 6.39 -28.28 -6.10
CA ALA A 170 7.76 -28.69 -5.85
C ALA A 170 8.32 -29.42 -7.08
N ASN A 171 9.36 -28.87 -7.71
CA ASN A 171 10.01 -29.50 -8.86
C ASN A 171 10.78 -30.74 -8.37
N PRO A 172 10.41 -31.97 -8.78
CA PRO A 172 11.06 -33.19 -8.29
C PRO A 172 12.57 -33.23 -8.57
N LYS A 173 13.01 -32.58 -9.66
CA LYS A 173 14.43 -32.49 -10.03
C LYS A 173 15.21 -31.60 -9.05
N LEU A 174 14.63 -30.47 -8.65
CA LEU A 174 15.25 -29.59 -7.64
C LEU A 174 15.27 -30.27 -6.26
N ALA A 175 14.17 -30.92 -5.89
CA ALA A 175 14.10 -31.70 -4.64
C ALA A 175 15.18 -32.79 -4.60
N GLY A 176 15.39 -33.52 -5.71
CA GLY A 176 16.45 -34.53 -5.82
C GLY A 176 17.87 -33.95 -5.75
N ILE A 177 18.12 -32.78 -6.35
CA ILE A 177 19.41 -32.09 -6.22
C ILE A 177 19.66 -31.67 -4.76
N VAL A 178 18.65 -31.09 -4.10
CA VAL A 178 18.77 -30.66 -2.70
C VAL A 178 18.95 -31.86 -1.77
N SER A 179 18.17 -32.93 -1.94
CA SER A 179 18.32 -34.17 -1.16
C SER A 179 19.72 -34.75 -1.32
N SER A 180 20.20 -34.86 -2.58
CA SER A 180 21.55 -35.39 -2.82
C SER A 180 22.63 -34.49 -2.22
N LEU A 181 22.47 -33.16 -2.21
CA LEU A 181 23.41 -32.25 -1.54
C LEU A 181 23.43 -32.43 -0.01
N TYR A 182 22.29 -32.68 0.63
CA TYR A 182 22.23 -32.94 2.08
C TYR A 182 22.80 -34.31 2.45
N GLU A 183 22.67 -35.29 1.57
CA GLU A 183 23.15 -36.66 1.78
C GLU A 183 24.61 -36.87 1.35
N THR A 184 25.19 -35.93 0.58
CA THR A 184 26.57 -36.05 0.10
C THR A 184 27.55 -35.46 1.11
N GLU A 185 28.35 -36.32 1.73
CA GLU A 185 29.57 -35.90 2.42
C GLU A 185 30.74 -35.88 1.42
N ARG A 186 31.54 -34.81 1.43
CA ARG A 186 32.72 -34.67 0.54
C ARG A 186 33.97 -34.53 1.38
N GLN A 187 34.90 -35.46 1.23
CA GLN A 187 36.27 -35.28 1.68
C GLN A 187 37.04 -34.50 0.61
N VAL A 188 37.57 -33.34 1.00
CA VAL A 188 38.37 -32.49 0.12
C VAL A 188 39.79 -32.37 0.69
N GLN A 189 40.79 -32.61 -0.15
CA GLN A 189 42.17 -32.29 0.16
C GLN A 189 42.52 -30.99 -0.57
N ALA A 190 42.66 -29.91 0.18
CA ALA A 190 43.03 -28.62 -0.38
C ALA A 190 44.56 -28.44 -0.33
N LEU A 191 45.13 -27.94 -1.43
CA LEU A 191 46.48 -27.40 -1.47
C LEU A 191 46.37 -25.89 -1.67
N GLN A 192 46.81 -25.13 -0.66
CA GLN A 192 46.74 -23.67 -0.70
C GLN A 192 48.05 -23.09 -1.24
N PHE A 193 47.94 -22.19 -2.22
CA PHE A 193 49.07 -21.43 -2.75
C PHE A 193 48.95 -19.98 -2.26
N ASN A 194 49.77 -19.57 -1.30
CA ASN A 194 49.78 -18.17 -0.87
C ASN A 194 50.64 -17.35 -1.83
N ALA A 195 50.08 -16.31 -2.45
CA ALA A 195 50.81 -15.46 -3.38
C ALA A 195 52.14 -14.90 -2.80
N LYS A 196 52.19 -14.64 -1.49
CA LYS A 196 53.40 -14.19 -0.78
C LYS A 196 54.57 -15.20 -0.82
N ASP A 197 54.28 -16.48 -0.90
CA ASP A 197 55.29 -17.56 -0.91
C ASP A 197 55.94 -17.73 -2.30
N TYR A 198 55.36 -17.09 -3.31
CA TYR A 198 55.78 -17.17 -4.71
C TYR A 198 56.17 -15.81 -5.29
N SER A 199 55.83 -14.69 -4.66
CA SER A 199 56.15 -13.34 -5.16
C SER A 199 57.64 -13.08 -5.33
N SER A 200 58.49 -13.70 -4.49
CA SER A 200 59.96 -13.61 -4.61
C SER A 200 60.55 -14.53 -5.68
N LYS A 201 59.75 -15.43 -6.24
CA LYS A 201 60.14 -16.42 -7.27
C LYS A 201 59.69 -16.02 -8.67
N VAL A 202 58.97 -14.91 -8.80
CA VAL A 202 58.49 -14.38 -10.08
C VAL A 202 59.34 -13.16 -10.45
N ASN A 203 60.04 -13.23 -11.56
CA ASN A 203 60.79 -12.12 -12.15
C ASN A 203 60.37 -11.95 -13.62
N PRO A 204 59.24 -11.29 -13.87
CA PRO A 204 58.68 -11.17 -15.21
C PRO A 204 59.57 -10.28 -16.07
N SER A 205 59.75 -10.65 -17.34
CA SER A 205 60.43 -9.82 -18.32
C SER A 205 59.54 -8.64 -18.75
N PRO A 206 60.09 -7.57 -19.36
CA PRO A 206 59.31 -6.42 -19.81
C PRO A 206 58.20 -6.74 -20.81
N ASP A 207 58.29 -7.87 -21.52
CA ASP A 207 57.28 -8.35 -22.47
C ASP A 207 56.14 -9.14 -21.78
N GLU A 208 56.27 -9.45 -20.49
CA GLU A 208 55.34 -10.29 -19.70
C GLU A 208 54.56 -9.48 -18.63
N LEU A 209 54.75 -8.16 -18.57
CA LEU A 209 53.98 -7.21 -17.75
C LEU A 209 52.82 -6.60 -18.55
#